data_AF-A0A935L9C6-F1
#
_entry.id   AF-A0A935L9C6-F1
#
_cell.length_a   1.000
_cell.length_b   1.000
_cell.length_c   1.000
_cell.angle_alpha   90.00
_cell.angle_beta   90.00
_cell.angle_gamma   90.00
#
_symmetry.space_group_name_H-M   'P 1'
#
loop_
_entity.id
_entity.type
_entity.pdbx_description
1 polymer ?
#
loop_
_entity_poly.entity_id
_entity_poly.type
_entity_poly.pdbx_seq_one_letter_code
_entity_poly.pdbx_strand_id
1 'polypeptide(L)'
;MGLTGRTKEMALARAKEIRARALAGEDFLALAAQTSDDPGFKRDGGRLGAVTAKEIDHRIAAVAFRMKADGEISQPIETNSGVHLVKRTGFKPSFKRKFEEVKAAIIDEERARLRSDVSLKLLDRWRRSPETKWNAPAIAALRTEVPREELERKQREELERRAAEELKSKSPSGAAPESAQPAPPVRK
;
A
#
# COMPACT_ATOMS: atom_id res chain seq x y z
N MET A 1 -6.88 20.41 4.16
CA MET A 1 -8.01 21.32 3.86
C MET A 1 -7.75 21.94 2.50
N GLY A 2 -8.58 21.62 1.53
CA GLY A 2 -8.45 22.12 0.16
C GLY A 2 -8.95 23.57 0.07
N LEU A 3 -8.40 24.34 -0.87
CA LEU A 3 -8.83 25.72 -1.15
C LEU A 3 -10.14 25.79 -1.95
N THR A 4 -10.83 24.68 -2.17
CA THR A 4 -12.09 24.63 -2.93
C THR A 4 -13.18 25.40 -2.18
N GLY A 5 -13.35 26.68 -2.53
CA GLY A 5 -14.38 27.58 -1.99
C GLY A 5 -14.04 28.33 -0.72
N ARG A 6 -12.78 28.34 -0.25
CA ARG A 6 -12.36 29.04 0.98
C ARG A 6 -11.11 29.89 0.75
N THR A 7 -11.02 31.06 1.39
CA THR A 7 -9.79 31.84 1.36
C THR A 7 -8.70 31.13 2.17
N LYS A 8 -7.46 31.46 1.85
CA LYS A 8 -6.28 30.93 2.53
C LYS A 8 -6.31 31.22 4.03
N GLU A 9 -6.76 32.40 4.45
CA GLU A 9 -6.85 32.72 5.89
C GLU A 9 -7.87 31.85 6.62
N MET A 10 -9.03 31.58 6.00
CA MET A 10 -10.05 30.71 6.58
C MET A 10 -9.54 29.27 6.76
N ALA A 11 -8.83 28.75 5.76
CA ALA A 11 -8.22 27.42 5.86
C ALA A 11 -7.16 27.35 6.96
N LEU A 12 -6.37 28.41 7.12
CA LEU A 12 -5.36 28.50 8.18
C LEU A 12 -5.97 28.62 9.58
N ALA A 13 -7.02 29.43 9.75
CA ALA A 13 -7.74 29.56 11.01
C ALA A 13 -8.37 28.22 11.44
N ARG A 14 -9.01 27.53 10.50
CA ARG A 14 -9.59 26.21 10.75
C ARG A 14 -8.51 25.17 11.10
N ALA A 15 -7.38 25.18 10.40
CA ALA A 15 -6.27 24.28 10.75
C ALA A 15 -5.72 24.56 12.16
N LYS A 16 -5.66 25.82 12.60
CA LYS A 16 -5.27 26.17 13.97
C LYS A 16 -6.26 25.62 15.01
N GLU A 17 -7.55 25.75 14.76
CA GLU A 17 -8.61 25.23 15.63
C GLU A 17 -8.53 23.70 15.77
N ILE A 18 -8.39 22.99 14.65
CA ILE A 18 -8.26 21.53 14.65
C ILE A 18 -7.00 21.08 15.37
N ARG A 19 -5.89 21.79 15.17
CA ARG A 19 -4.65 21.52 15.91
C ARG A 19 -4.86 21.69 17.41
N ALA A 20 -5.56 22.72 17.86
CA ALA A 20 -5.85 22.92 19.28
C ALA A 20 -6.67 21.77 19.87
N ARG A 21 -7.71 21.32 19.15
CA ARG A 21 -8.51 20.14 19.51
C ARG A 21 -7.69 18.85 19.59
N ALA A 22 -6.85 18.61 18.59
CA ALA A 22 -5.97 17.44 18.58
C ALA A 22 -4.92 17.47 19.71
N LEU A 23 -4.43 18.66 20.09
CA LEU A 23 -3.55 18.84 21.26
C LEU A 23 -4.29 18.67 22.59
N ALA A 24 -5.60 18.93 22.63
CA ALA A 24 -6.46 18.68 23.78
C ALA A 24 -6.78 17.18 24.00
N GLY A 25 -6.32 16.30 23.10
CA GLY A 25 -6.45 14.85 23.23
C GLY A 25 -7.52 14.22 22.34
N GLU A 26 -8.21 15.00 21.49
CA GLU A 26 -9.11 14.43 20.49
C GLU A 26 -8.35 13.57 19.46
N ASP A 27 -8.97 12.48 19.00
CA ASP A 27 -8.33 11.59 18.04
C ASP A 27 -8.09 12.30 16.69
N PHE A 28 -6.83 12.32 16.28
CA PHE A 28 -6.39 12.98 15.06
C PHE A 28 -6.98 12.31 13.81
N LEU A 29 -7.17 10.98 13.81
CA LEU A 29 -7.74 10.26 12.67
C LEU A 29 -9.22 10.59 12.51
N ALA A 30 -9.98 10.61 13.62
CA ALA A 30 -11.37 11.07 13.62
C ALA A 30 -11.51 12.52 13.13
N LEU A 31 -10.65 13.43 13.61
CA LEU A 31 -10.62 14.81 13.14
C LEU A 31 -10.30 14.90 11.65
N ALA A 32 -9.32 14.13 11.16
CA ALA A 32 -8.95 14.09 9.74
C ALA A 32 -10.10 13.56 8.86
N ALA A 33 -10.78 12.49 9.28
CA ALA A 33 -11.93 11.95 8.55
C ALA A 33 -13.09 12.96 8.43
N GLN A 34 -13.37 13.71 9.50
CA GLN A 34 -14.46 14.67 9.54
C GLN A 34 -14.15 15.99 8.80
N THR A 35 -12.88 16.38 8.73
CA THR A 35 -12.51 17.76 8.34
C THR A 35 -11.57 17.85 7.15
N SER A 36 -10.97 16.74 6.71
CA SER A 36 -10.18 16.73 5.48
C SER A 36 -11.08 16.98 4.29
N ASP A 37 -10.69 17.86 3.38
CA ASP A 37 -11.37 18.02 2.10
C ASP A 37 -10.81 17.06 1.02
N ASP A 38 -9.75 16.31 1.33
CA ASP A 38 -9.15 15.35 0.40
C ASP A 38 -9.93 14.01 0.46
N PRO A 39 -10.57 13.58 -0.64
CA PRO A 39 -11.38 12.36 -0.68
C PRO A 39 -10.61 11.09 -0.31
N GLY A 40 -9.32 11.02 -0.65
CA GLY A 40 -8.47 9.87 -0.31
C GLY A 40 -8.24 9.76 1.19
N PHE A 41 -7.99 10.89 1.84
CA PHE A 41 -7.75 10.95 3.28
C PHE A 41 -9.03 10.79 4.11
N LYS A 42 -10.21 11.08 3.54
CA LYS A 42 -11.50 10.83 4.22
C LYS A 42 -11.76 9.33 4.47
N ARG A 43 -11.37 8.44 3.54
CA ARG A 43 -11.64 7.00 3.66
C ARG A 43 -10.75 6.31 4.69
N ASP A 44 -9.47 6.68 4.75
CA ASP A 44 -8.48 6.02 5.62
C ASP A 44 -8.11 6.84 6.87
N GLY A 45 -8.95 7.81 7.24
CA GLY A 45 -8.70 8.71 8.39
C GLY A 45 -7.40 9.52 8.27
N GLY A 46 -6.88 9.66 7.05
CA GLY A 46 -5.66 10.39 6.75
C GLY A 46 -4.35 9.66 7.03
N ARG A 47 -4.37 8.33 7.14
CA ARG A 47 -3.17 7.52 7.40
C ARG A 47 -2.33 7.32 6.13
N LEU A 48 -1.08 7.81 6.13
CA LEU A 48 -0.17 7.71 4.99
C LEU A 48 0.70 6.43 4.96
N GLY A 49 0.74 5.67 6.05
CA GLY A 49 1.70 4.56 6.17
C GLY A 49 3.16 5.05 6.25
N ALA A 50 4.11 4.19 5.85
CA ALA A 50 5.52 4.55 5.81
C ALA A 50 5.83 5.22 4.47
N VAL A 51 6.17 6.52 4.52
CA VAL A 51 6.52 7.33 3.35
C VAL A 51 7.92 7.90 3.45
N THR A 52 8.52 8.14 2.31
CA THR A 52 9.81 8.80 2.14
C THR A 52 9.61 10.26 1.73
N ALA A 53 10.64 11.10 1.93
CA ALA A 53 10.57 12.52 1.57
C ALA A 53 10.31 12.79 0.08
N LYS A 54 10.51 11.81 -0.80
CA LYS A 54 10.26 11.92 -2.25
C LYS A 54 8.82 11.65 -2.64
N GLU A 55 8.04 11.00 -1.77
CA GLU A 55 6.67 10.56 -2.05
C GLU A 55 5.61 11.60 -1.63
N ILE A 56 6.01 12.65 -0.91
CA ILE A 56 5.12 13.69 -0.38
C ILE A 56 5.60 15.10 -0.77
N ASP A 57 4.73 16.10 -0.65
CA ASP A 57 5.09 17.49 -0.93
C ASP A 57 6.31 17.93 -0.10
N HIS A 58 7.26 18.61 -0.74
CA HIS A 58 8.51 19.03 -0.13
C HIS A 58 8.35 19.86 1.15
N ARG A 59 7.30 20.69 1.27
CA ARG A 59 7.04 21.49 2.48
C ARG A 59 6.54 20.62 3.62
N ILE A 60 5.69 19.64 3.30
CA ILE A 60 5.22 18.64 4.26
C ILE A 60 6.41 17.79 4.73
N ALA A 61 7.24 17.30 3.80
CA ALA A 61 8.44 16.54 4.13
C ALA A 61 9.39 17.35 5.04
N ALA A 62 9.66 18.61 4.71
CA ALA A 62 10.55 19.46 5.49
C ALA A 62 10.12 19.59 6.96
N VAL A 63 8.82 19.60 7.23
CA VAL A 63 8.29 19.65 8.60
C VAL A 63 8.25 18.26 9.23
N ALA A 64 7.67 17.27 8.54
CA ALA A 64 7.50 15.92 9.05
C ALA A 64 8.82 15.25 9.49
N PHE A 65 9.88 15.43 8.70
CA PHE A 65 11.21 14.87 9.00
C PHE A 65 12.01 15.66 10.04
N ARG A 66 11.55 16.87 10.43
CA ARG A 66 12.15 17.66 11.52
C ARG A 66 11.48 17.42 12.88
N MET A 67 10.27 16.87 12.89
CA MET A 67 9.56 16.51 14.12
C MET A 67 10.38 15.50 14.90
N LYS A 68 10.44 15.66 16.23
CA LYS A 68 11.35 14.91 17.10
C LYS A 68 10.65 13.76 17.81
N ALA A 69 9.37 13.92 18.13
CA ALA A 69 8.61 12.96 18.93
C ALA A 69 7.50 12.31 18.12
N ASP A 70 7.26 11.02 18.40
CA ASP A 70 6.05 10.36 17.94
C ASP A 70 4.85 10.92 18.72
N GLY A 71 3.74 11.14 18.02
CA GLY A 71 2.58 11.86 18.53
C GLY A 71 2.63 13.37 18.35
N GLU A 72 3.79 13.95 18.01
CA GLU A 72 3.92 15.39 17.73
C GLU A 72 2.99 15.80 16.57
N ILE A 73 2.37 16.98 16.68
CA ILE A 73 1.48 17.56 15.67
C ILE A 73 2.08 18.87 15.17
N SER A 74 2.27 18.97 13.86
CA SER A 74 2.88 20.14 13.21
C SER A 74 2.03 21.40 13.37
N GLN A 75 2.66 22.56 13.13
CA GLN A 75 1.90 23.76 12.79
C GLN A 75 1.22 23.59 11.42
N PRO A 76 0.20 24.41 11.08
CA PRO A 76 -0.40 24.41 9.75
C PRO A 76 0.64 24.66 8.65
N ILE A 77 0.69 23.77 7.67
CA ILE A 77 1.64 23.79 6.56
C ILE A 77 0.90 24.22 5.30
N GLU A 78 1.36 25.29 4.68
CA GLU A 78 0.81 25.78 3.42
C GLU A 78 1.51 25.13 2.23
N THR A 79 0.72 24.49 1.37
CA THR A 79 1.17 23.87 0.12
C THR A 79 0.31 24.39 -1.04
N ASN A 80 0.67 24.01 -2.26
CA ASN A 80 -0.11 24.39 -3.44
C ASN A 80 -1.52 23.80 -3.44
N SER A 81 -1.74 22.67 -2.75
CA SER A 81 -3.06 22.03 -2.63
C SER A 81 -3.92 22.59 -1.48
N GLY A 82 -3.35 23.42 -0.62
CA GLY A 82 -4.03 24.02 0.52
C GLY A 82 -3.24 23.91 1.82
N VAL A 83 -3.97 23.86 2.95
CA VAL A 83 -3.39 23.85 4.29
C VAL A 83 -3.49 22.46 4.91
N HIS A 84 -2.37 21.97 5.44
CA HIS A 84 -2.22 20.62 5.97
C HIS A 84 -1.73 20.63 7.42
N LEU A 85 -2.14 19.62 8.18
CA LEU A 85 -1.59 19.30 9.49
C LEU A 85 -1.00 17.90 9.42
N VAL A 86 0.16 17.70 10.04
CA VAL A 86 0.85 16.42 10.06
C VAL A 86 1.01 15.97 11.50
N LYS A 87 0.67 14.72 11.78
CA LYS A 87 1.01 14.05 13.03
C LYS A 87 2.05 12.98 12.76
N ARG A 88 3.17 13.02 13.49
CA ARG A 88 4.20 11.99 13.39
C ARG A 88 3.72 10.75 14.14
N THR A 89 3.69 9.60 13.47
CA THR A 89 3.28 8.31 14.09
C THR A 89 4.45 7.37 14.33
N GLY A 90 5.58 7.61 13.68
CA GLY A 90 6.81 6.84 13.83
C GLY A 90 7.90 7.39 12.91
N PHE A 91 9.16 7.05 13.19
CA PHE A 91 10.30 7.39 12.35
C PHE A 91 11.23 6.20 12.15
N LYS A 92 11.48 5.86 10.89
CA LYS A 92 12.47 4.84 10.51
C LYS A 92 13.70 5.56 9.97
N PRO A 93 14.84 5.56 10.68
CA PRO A 93 16.05 6.20 10.18
C PRO A 93 16.51 5.52 8.90
N SER A 94 16.89 6.34 7.91
CA SER A 94 17.56 5.82 6.72
C SER A 94 19.00 5.49 7.09
N PHE A 95 19.36 4.21 7.09
CA PHE A 95 20.76 3.82 7.22
C PHE A 95 21.45 3.95 5.87
N LYS A 96 22.41 4.88 5.77
CA LYS A 96 23.37 4.88 4.67
C LYS A 96 24.40 3.80 4.97
N ARG A 97 24.23 2.60 4.41
CA ARG A 97 25.29 1.58 4.42
C ARG A 97 26.47 2.09 3.60
N LYS A 98 27.71 1.81 4.03
CA LYS A 98 28.88 2.17 3.24
C LYS A 98 28.83 1.41 1.91
N PHE A 99 29.25 2.06 0.83
CA PHE A 99 29.25 1.44 -0.50
C PHE A 99 29.98 0.09 -0.48
N GLU A 100 31.13 -0.01 0.20
CA GLU A 100 31.89 -1.25 0.33
C GLU A 100 31.10 -2.41 0.96
N GLU A 101 30.19 -2.13 1.90
CA GLU A 101 29.38 -3.16 2.55
C GLU A 101 28.25 -3.69 1.67
N VAL A 102 27.83 -2.92 0.65
CA VAL A 102 26.73 -3.28 -0.25
C VAL A 102 27.19 -3.61 -1.67
N LYS A 103 28.44 -3.29 -2.02
CA LYS A 103 29.02 -3.46 -3.36
C LYS A 103 28.85 -4.88 -3.89
N ALA A 104 29.19 -5.89 -3.08
CA ALA A 104 29.06 -7.29 -3.48
C ALA A 104 27.60 -7.66 -3.80
N ALA A 105 26.66 -7.28 -2.93
CA ALA A 105 25.24 -7.53 -3.13
C ALA A 105 24.70 -6.83 -4.40
N ILE A 106 25.09 -5.57 -4.63
CA ILE A 106 24.71 -4.81 -5.83
C ILE A 106 25.25 -5.49 -7.10
N ILE A 107 26.51 -5.93 -7.09
CA ILE A 107 27.13 -6.63 -8.22
C ILE A 107 26.41 -7.94 -8.51
N ASP A 108 26.07 -8.72 -7.48
CA ASP A 108 25.40 -10.00 -7.66
C ASP A 108 23.96 -9.83 -8.16
N GLU A 109 23.24 -8.83 -7.65
CA GLU A 109 21.91 -8.45 -8.14
C GLU A 109 21.97 -8.05 -9.63
N GLU A 110 22.91 -7.19 -10.01
CA GLU A 110 23.04 -6.72 -11.38
C GLU A 110 23.49 -7.85 -12.33
N ARG A 111 24.41 -8.72 -11.88
CA ARG A 111 24.78 -9.94 -12.62
C ARG A 111 23.59 -10.87 -12.80
N ALA A 112 22.73 -11.05 -11.79
CA ALA A 112 21.53 -11.85 -11.92
C ALA A 112 20.56 -11.24 -12.95
N ARG A 113 20.33 -9.93 -12.89
CA ARG A 113 19.52 -9.19 -13.86
C ARG A 113 20.04 -9.36 -15.28
N LEU A 114 21.33 -9.08 -15.51
CA LEU A 114 21.95 -9.21 -16.82
C LEU A 114 21.91 -10.65 -17.34
N ARG A 115 22.13 -11.65 -16.48
CA ARG A 115 22.00 -13.07 -16.87
C ARG A 115 20.60 -13.40 -17.34
N SER A 116 19.57 -12.93 -16.64
CA SER A 116 18.17 -13.12 -17.04
C SER A 116 17.88 -12.45 -18.39
N ASP A 117 18.28 -11.19 -18.55
CA ASP A 117 18.08 -10.44 -19.79
C ASP A 117 18.79 -11.07 -20.98
N VAL A 118 20.05 -11.47 -20.81
CA VAL A 118 20.83 -12.15 -21.86
C VAL A 118 20.23 -13.51 -22.18
N SER A 119 19.80 -14.29 -21.17
CA SER A 119 19.16 -15.58 -21.37
C SER A 119 17.86 -15.46 -22.17
N LEU A 120 17.02 -14.47 -21.85
CA LEU A 120 15.78 -14.23 -22.59
C LEU A 120 16.06 -13.80 -24.04
N LYS A 121 17.04 -12.94 -24.27
CA LYS A 121 17.46 -12.52 -25.62
C LYS A 121 18.03 -13.68 -26.44
N LEU A 122 18.82 -14.56 -25.83
CA LEU A 122 19.36 -15.75 -26.47
C LEU A 122 18.24 -16.75 -26.80
N LEU A 123 17.31 -16.98 -25.87
CA LEU A 123 16.16 -17.85 -26.09
C LEU A 123 15.29 -17.34 -27.23
N ASP A 124 15.00 -16.03 -27.26
CA ASP A 124 14.23 -15.40 -28.33
C ASP A 124 14.95 -15.52 -29.68
N ARG A 125 16.27 -15.32 -29.71
CA ARG A 125 17.11 -15.54 -30.90
C ARG A 125 17.02 -16.98 -31.39
N TRP A 126 17.18 -17.97 -30.52
CA TRP A 126 17.08 -19.38 -30.90
C TRP A 126 15.67 -19.73 -31.37
N ARG A 127 14.63 -19.20 -30.73
CA ARG A 127 13.24 -19.42 -31.13
C ARG A 127 12.92 -18.88 -32.52
N ARG A 128 13.56 -17.79 -32.94
CA ARG A 128 13.36 -17.17 -34.26
C ARG A 128 14.32 -17.66 -35.33
N SER A 129 15.40 -18.35 -34.94
CA SER A 129 16.37 -18.87 -35.90
C SER A 129 15.80 -20.08 -36.65
N PRO A 130 15.76 -20.05 -37.99
CA PRO A 130 15.30 -21.19 -38.80
C PRO A 130 16.23 -22.41 -38.71
N GLU A 131 17.46 -22.24 -38.23
CA GLU A 131 18.44 -23.32 -38.05
C GLU A 131 18.27 -24.08 -36.72
N THR A 132 17.49 -23.54 -35.79
CA THR A 132 17.26 -24.18 -34.49
C THR A 132 16.41 -25.42 -34.65
N LYS A 133 17.00 -26.59 -34.38
CA LYS A 133 16.32 -27.89 -34.37
C LYS A 133 15.90 -28.26 -32.95
N TRP A 134 14.60 -28.37 -32.72
CA TRP A 134 14.03 -28.79 -31.44
C TRP A 134 13.90 -30.31 -31.38
N ASN A 135 14.33 -30.94 -30.28
CA ASN A 135 14.10 -32.37 -30.05
C ASN A 135 12.68 -32.59 -29.51
N ALA A 136 11.72 -32.77 -30.42
CA ALA A 136 10.31 -32.93 -30.07
C ALA A 136 10.02 -34.14 -29.14
N PRO A 137 10.62 -35.33 -29.34
CA PRO A 137 10.48 -36.45 -28.40
C PRO A 137 10.96 -36.13 -26.98
N ALA A 138 12.10 -35.45 -26.83
CA ALA A 138 12.60 -35.06 -25.51
C ALA A 138 11.71 -34.00 -24.84
N ILE A 139 11.19 -33.05 -25.60
CA ILE A 139 10.23 -32.05 -25.10
C ILE A 139 8.93 -32.73 -24.66
N ALA A 140 8.44 -33.70 -25.44
CA ALA A 140 7.25 -34.48 -25.08
C ALA A 140 7.46 -35.30 -23.81
N ALA A 141 8.65 -35.89 -23.61
CA ALA A 141 8.99 -36.64 -22.39
C ALA A 141 9.07 -35.75 -21.13
N LEU A 142 9.37 -34.46 -21.28
CA LEU A 142 9.38 -33.49 -20.18
C LEU A 142 7.99 -32.88 -19.90
N ARG A 143 7.01 -33.08 -20.80
CA ARG A 143 5.64 -32.67 -20.55
C ARG A 143 5.02 -33.62 -19.53
N THR A 144 4.92 -33.18 -18.30
CA THR A 144 3.96 -33.76 -17.36
C THR A 144 2.58 -33.32 -17.79
N GLU A 145 1.78 -34.23 -18.35
CA GLU A 145 0.36 -33.99 -18.53
C GLU A 145 -0.27 -33.89 -17.14
N VAL A 146 -0.54 -32.66 -16.70
CA VAL A 146 -1.40 -32.44 -15.54
C VAL A 146 -2.83 -32.47 -16.08
N PRO A 147 -3.67 -33.44 -15.70
CA PRO A 147 -5.07 -33.46 -16.12
C PRO A 147 -5.72 -32.13 -15.76
N ARG A 148 -6.43 -31.54 -16.72
CA ARG A 148 -7.06 -30.22 -16.55
C ARG A 148 -7.94 -30.15 -15.29
N GLU A 149 -8.64 -31.24 -14.99
CA GLU A 149 -9.46 -31.38 -13.79
C GLU A 149 -8.65 -31.30 -12.49
N GLU A 150 -7.44 -31.86 -12.48
CA GLU A 150 -6.55 -31.81 -11.31
C GLU A 150 -6.00 -30.39 -11.10
N LEU A 151 -5.70 -29.68 -12.20
CA LEU A 151 -5.28 -28.28 -12.16
C LEU A 151 -6.43 -27.39 -11.64
N GLU A 152 -7.63 -27.57 -12.17
CA GLU A 152 -8.83 -26.83 -11.77
C GLU A 152 -9.19 -27.11 -10.29
N ARG A 153 -9.03 -28.35 -9.82
CA ARG A 153 -9.19 -28.71 -8.40
C ARG A 153 -8.17 -27.98 -7.52
N LYS A 154 -6.87 -28.05 -7.86
CA LYS A 154 -5.81 -27.36 -7.10
C LYS A 154 -6.00 -25.84 -7.06
N GLN A 155 -6.45 -25.26 -8.18
CA GLN A 155 -6.76 -23.82 -8.25
C GLN A 155 -7.95 -23.44 -7.36
N ARG A 156 -9.01 -24.26 -7.35
CA ARG A 156 -10.16 -24.04 -6.45
C ARG A 156 -9.75 -24.15 -4.99
N GLU A 157 -9.00 -25.19 -4.62
CA GLU A 157 -8.48 -25.38 -3.26
C GLU A 157 -7.57 -24.22 -2.82
N GLU A 158 -6.72 -23.71 -3.72
CA GLU A 158 -5.86 -22.56 -3.43
C GLU A 158 -6.67 -21.26 -3.27
N LEU A 159 -7.67 -21.04 -4.13
CA LEU A 159 -8.57 -19.89 -4.02
C LEU A 159 -9.39 -19.93 -2.73
N GLU A 160 -9.92 -21.09 -2.34
CA GLU A 160 -10.63 -21.30 -1.08
C GLU A 160 -9.72 -21.08 0.12
N ARG A 161 -8.49 -21.57 0.08
CA ARG A 161 -7.49 -21.34 1.13
C ARG A 161 -7.15 -19.85 1.28
N ARG A 162 -6.92 -19.15 0.16
CA ARG A 162 -6.67 -17.70 0.17
C ARG A 162 -7.89 -16.93 0.69
N ALA A 163 -9.10 -17.28 0.28
CA ALA A 163 -10.33 -16.66 0.77
C ALA A 163 -10.53 -16.90 2.28
N ALA A 164 -10.23 -18.10 2.78
CA ALA A 164 -10.28 -18.43 4.21
C ALA A 164 -9.23 -17.69 5.03
N GLU A 165 -8.01 -17.53 4.51
CA GLU A 165 -6.97 -16.67 5.11
C GLU A 165 -7.39 -15.20 5.12
N GLU A 166 -8.01 -14.73 4.04
CA GLU A 166 -8.52 -13.35 3.94
C GLU A 166 -9.67 -13.08 4.92
N LEU A 167 -10.61 -14.02 5.07
CA LEU A 167 -11.70 -13.97 6.07
C LEU A 167 -11.18 -14.01 7.51
N LYS A 168 -10.15 -14.81 7.80
CA LYS A 168 -9.46 -14.82 9.10
C LYS A 168 -8.73 -13.50 9.37
N SER A 169 -8.18 -12.86 8.32
CA SER A 169 -7.51 -11.56 8.45
C SER A 169 -8.49 -10.38 8.57
N LYS A 170 -9.73 -10.53 8.05
CA LYS A 170 -10.77 -9.49 8.03
C LYS A 170 -11.85 -9.64 9.10
N SER A 171 -11.83 -10.68 9.94
CA SER A 171 -12.82 -10.85 11.02
C SER A 171 -12.52 -9.90 12.20
N PRO A 172 -13.42 -8.95 12.52
CA PRO A 172 -13.26 -8.04 13.64
C PRO A 172 -13.63 -8.71 14.97
N SER A 173 -12.88 -8.34 16.01
CA SER A 173 -13.19 -8.61 17.41
C SER A 173 -14.59 -8.07 17.78
N GLY A 174 -15.52 -8.99 18.06
CA GLY A 174 -16.58 -8.88 19.09
C GLY A 174 -17.78 -7.95 18.83
N ALA A 175 -18.97 -8.54 18.63
CA ALA A 175 -20.24 -8.06 19.17
C ALA A 175 -21.32 -9.17 19.09
N ALA A 176 -22.15 -9.26 20.13
CA ALA A 176 -23.05 -10.36 20.50
C ALA A 176 -24.31 -10.52 19.62
N PRO A 177 -25.09 -11.62 19.74
CA PRO A 177 -26.23 -11.90 18.87
C PRO A 177 -27.53 -11.28 19.43
N GLU A 178 -28.25 -10.53 18.60
CA GLU A 178 -29.60 -10.02 18.91
C GLU A 178 -30.66 -10.84 18.17
N SER A 179 -31.68 -11.19 18.95
CA SER A 179 -32.85 -12.05 18.72
C SER A 179 -33.54 -11.99 17.35
N ALA A 180 -33.81 -13.17 16.80
CA ALA A 180 -34.72 -13.40 15.67
C ALA A 180 -36.20 -13.34 16.10
N GLN A 181 -37.03 -12.64 15.32
CA GLN A 181 -38.48 -12.84 15.27
C GLN A 181 -38.85 -13.45 13.90
N PRO A 182 -39.74 -14.47 13.84
CA PRO A 182 -40.14 -15.08 12.57
C PRO A 182 -41.28 -14.31 11.87
N ALA A 183 -41.19 -14.19 10.55
CA ALA A 183 -42.20 -13.60 9.67
C ALA A 183 -43.43 -14.52 9.46
N PRO A 184 -44.64 -13.97 9.22
CA PRO A 184 -45.85 -14.76 8.97
C PRO A 184 -45.95 -15.27 7.51
N PRO A 185 -46.76 -16.32 7.24
CA PRO A 185 -46.73 -17.05 5.98
C PRO A 185 -47.53 -16.38 4.85
N VAL A 186 -46.99 -16.54 3.64
CA VAL A 186 -47.58 -16.11 2.35
C VAL A 186 -48.82 -16.95 2.03
N ARG A 187 -49.93 -16.30 1.63
CA ARG A 187 -51.09 -16.97 1.02
C ARG A 187 -51.07 -16.79 -0.50
N LYS A 188 -51.07 -17.95 -1.16
CA LYS A 188 -51.39 -18.33 -2.56
C LYS A 188 -51.45 -17.24 -3.63
#